data_AF-A0A5Q0EML9-F1
#
_entry.id   AF-A0A5Q0EML9-F1
#
_cell.length_a   1.000
_cell.length_b   1.000
_cell.length_c   1.000
_cell.angle_alpha   90.00
_cell.angle_beta   90.00
_cell.angle_gamma   90.00
#
_symmetry.space_group_name_H-M   'P 1'
#
loop_
_entity.id
_entity.type
_entity.pdbx_description
1 polymer ?
#
loop_
_entity_poly.entity_id
_entity_poly.type
_entity_poly.pdbx_seq_one_letter_code
_entity_poly.pdbx_strand_id
1 'polypeptide(L)'
;MNILTNMRVKSRLLLLAGLTISAMMVIGILGLNSMMRLNQSLGSVYADRLVPTGQISEIMLLMQENRTQLLLALQHDSESEFATMHNHPIDLHLDQVERNIDKITAIWKTYLTTYLTPEEKRLADDYAAKRATFVNQGLRATLAELKRGDYAAANRVILTKVNPLYEQAGGLADELLHLQLRVAKAEFDQAEQSYAERQMLFIGLMLLALLLSGLLAWSTIGNLGHATRELMQSSSRLAEGDLTVSANYQSRDEMGQVAKAFNLMAERFRAMVRELASATEQLAAAAEQTSRASEQNSEGVQRQRNEIDMVATAMNEMAATVQEVARTTSSAAEAAHNADAETIKGKGVVSHTISVIEGLASEVERAAGTIQQLQQDSEQISTVLDVIRGIAEQTNLLALNAAIEAARAGEQGRGFAVVADEVRTLASRTQESTSEIQAMIEKLQTAASNAVKVMESSRSQTHTGVEQVAQAGTSLDSISQAVGSINDLNMQIASAAEEQSAVAEEINRNIVNISQVADQSSQGAEQTASASSELARLASHLQEMVARFRV
;
A
#
# COMPACT_ATOMS: atom_id res chain seq x y z
N MET A 1 11.21 45.29 -22.48
CA MET A 1 10.44 44.63 -21.39
C MET A 1 9.09 45.34 -21.31
N ASN A 2 8.04 44.73 -21.84
CA ASN A 2 6.75 45.39 -22.03
C ASN A 2 6.07 45.47 -20.65
N ILE A 3 6.06 46.65 -20.01
CA ILE A 3 5.52 46.83 -18.64
C ILE A 3 4.09 46.29 -18.56
N LEU A 4 3.32 46.46 -19.63
CA LEU A 4 1.97 45.95 -19.76
C LEU A 4 1.90 44.42 -19.69
N THR A 5 2.85 43.65 -20.26
CA THR A 5 2.78 42.17 -20.30
C THR A 5 3.10 41.49 -18.97
N ASN A 6 3.68 42.20 -18.01
CA ASN A 6 4.00 41.67 -16.67
C ASN A 6 3.00 42.13 -15.59
N MET A 7 2.06 43.01 -15.93
CA MET A 7 0.98 43.38 -15.03
C MET A 7 -0.05 42.27 -14.94
N ARG A 8 -0.61 42.08 -13.75
CA ARG A 8 -1.78 41.21 -13.51
C ARG A 8 -2.91 41.53 -14.49
N VAL A 9 -3.61 40.50 -14.97
CA VAL A 9 -4.75 40.65 -15.88
C VAL A 9 -5.81 41.56 -15.23
N LYS A 10 -6.06 41.38 -13.93
CA LYS A 10 -6.94 42.26 -13.14
C LYS A 10 -6.51 43.73 -13.22
N SER A 11 -5.23 44.02 -13.08
CA SER A 11 -4.70 45.39 -13.13
C SER A 11 -4.86 46.02 -14.51
N ARG A 12 -4.71 45.26 -15.60
CA ARG A 12 -4.93 45.76 -16.96
C ARG A 12 -6.39 46.10 -17.23
N LEU A 13 -7.31 45.23 -16.78
CA LEU A 13 -8.76 45.47 -16.91
C LEU A 13 -9.21 46.69 -16.11
N LEU A 14 -8.70 46.86 -14.89
CA LEU A 14 -8.97 48.05 -14.07
C LEU A 14 -8.40 49.32 -14.71
N LEU A 15 -7.20 49.27 -15.29
CA LEU A 15 -6.63 50.40 -16.03
C LEU A 15 -7.46 50.75 -17.28
N LEU A 16 -7.91 49.75 -18.05
CA LEU A 16 -8.76 49.96 -19.21
C LEU A 16 -10.07 50.67 -18.82
N ALA A 17 -10.76 50.15 -17.81
CA ALA A 17 -12.01 50.74 -17.32
C ALA A 17 -11.79 52.13 -16.70
N GLY A 18 -10.72 52.32 -15.92
CA GLY A 18 -10.40 53.61 -15.31
C GLY A 18 -10.08 54.68 -16.36
N LEU A 19 -9.33 54.33 -17.41
CA LEU A 19 -8.96 55.25 -18.49
C LEU A 19 -10.19 55.66 -19.32
N THR A 20 -11.06 54.72 -19.67
CA THR A 20 -12.29 55.03 -20.44
C THR A 20 -13.24 55.91 -19.64
N ILE A 21 -13.50 55.58 -18.38
CA ILE A 21 -14.39 56.35 -17.50
C ILE A 21 -13.85 57.77 -17.29
N SER A 22 -12.54 57.91 -17.03
CA SER A 22 -11.91 59.22 -16.84
C SER A 22 -11.98 60.07 -18.10
N ALA A 23 -11.72 59.48 -19.27
CA ALA A 23 -11.85 60.17 -20.55
C ALA A 23 -13.30 60.63 -20.81
N MET A 24 -14.29 59.78 -20.55
CA MET A 24 -15.71 60.14 -20.68
C MET A 24 -16.11 61.30 -19.77
N MET A 25 -15.65 61.32 -18.51
CA MET A 25 -15.91 62.43 -17.59
C MET A 25 -15.30 63.74 -18.08
N VAL A 26 -14.03 63.72 -18.49
CA VAL A 26 -13.34 64.93 -18.99
C VAL A 26 -14.03 65.47 -20.24
N ILE A 27 -14.34 64.60 -21.21
CA ILE A 27 -15.03 64.94 -22.44
C ILE A 27 -16.43 65.51 -22.14
N GLY A 28 -17.18 64.88 -21.22
CA GLY A 28 -18.51 65.34 -20.79
C GLY A 28 -18.49 66.73 -20.14
N ILE A 29 -17.56 66.97 -19.22
CA ILE A 29 -17.40 68.28 -18.55
C ILE A 29 -17.06 69.38 -19.56
N LEU A 30 -16.12 69.12 -20.47
CA LEU A 30 -15.74 70.08 -21.51
C LEU A 30 -16.92 70.38 -22.46
N GLY A 31 -17.69 69.36 -22.84
CA GLY A 31 -18.88 69.50 -23.68
C GLY A 31 -19.94 70.39 -23.04
N LEU A 32 -20.31 70.13 -21.77
CA LEU A 32 -21.28 70.94 -21.02
C LEU A 32 -20.83 72.41 -20.89
N ASN A 33 -19.55 72.63 -20.57
CA ASN A 33 -18.98 73.97 -20.47
C ASN A 33 -18.99 74.73 -21.79
N SER A 34 -18.78 74.03 -22.92
CA SER A 34 -18.86 74.64 -24.25
C SER A 34 -20.30 75.05 -24.59
N MET A 35 -21.27 74.17 -24.31
CA MET A 35 -22.69 74.41 -24.56
C MET A 35 -23.23 75.59 -23.74
N MET A 36 -22.86 75.70 -22.47
CA MET A 36 -23.22 76.84 -21.62
C MET A 36 -22.74 78.18 -22.18
N ARG A 37 -21.50 78.25 -22.68
CA ARG A 37 -20.94 79.48 -23.25
C ARG A 37 -21.59 79.86 -24.58
N LEU A 38 -21.89 78.88 -25.43
CA LEU A 38 -22.63 79.11 -26.67
C LEU A 38 -24.02 79.69 -26.38
N ASN A 39 -24.72 79.13 -25.38
CA ASN A 39 -26.03 79.63 -24.96
C ASN A 39 -25.96 81.06 -24.42
N GLN A 40 -24.93 81.40 -23.64
CA GLN A 40 -24.69 82.78 -23.17
C GLN A 40 -24.43 83.76 -24.32
N SER A 41 -23.61 83.37 -25.30
CA SER A 41 -23.31 84.22 -26.46
C SER A 41 -24.53 84.46 -27.35
N LEU A 42 -25.36 83.43 -27.58
CA LEU A 42 -26.66 83.59 -28.25
C LEU A 42 -27.58 84.56 -27.50
N GLY A 43 -27.59 84.50 -26.17
CA GLY A 43 -28.33 85.44 -25.32
C GLY A 43 -27.88 86.89 -25.51
N SER A 44 -26.57 87.15 -25.57
CA SER A 44 -25.99 88.49 -25.83
C SER A 44 -26.43 89.04 -27.18
N VAL A 45 -26.28 88.27 -28.26
CA VAL A 45 -26.65 88.71 -29.62
C VAL A 45 -28.14 89.07 -29.70
N TYR A 46 -29.00 88.31 -29.02
CA TYR A 46 -30.43 88.61 -28.99
C TYR A 46 -30.75 89.86 -28.15
N ALA A 47 -30.36 89.88 -26.87
CA ALA A 47 -30.79 90.89 -25.91
C ALA A 47 -30.05 92.22 -26.09
N ASP A 48 -28.75 92.20 -26.37
CA ASP A 48 -27.90 93.39 -26.41
C ASP A 48 -27.68 93.95 -27.81
N ARG A 49 -28.13 93.24 -28.86
CA ARG A 49 -27.96 93.71 -30.26
C ARG A 49 -29.26 93.73 -31.04
N LEU A 50 -29.95 92.61 -31.17
CA LEU A 50 -31.15 92.51 -32.02
C LEU A 50 -32.31 93.36 -31.48
N VAL A 51 -32.57 93.29 -30.17
CA VAL A 51 -33.61 94.11 -29.52
C VAL A 51 -33.30 95.62 -29.65
N PRO A 52 -32.10 96.11 -29.31
CA PRO A 52 -31.68 97.50 -29.56
C PRO A 52 -31.76 97.96 -31.02
N THR A 53 -31.43 97.09 -31.98
CA THR A 53 -31.60 97.37 -33.41
C THR A 53 -33.06 97.70 -33.73
N GLY A 54 -34.00 96.89 -33.22
CA GLY A 54 -35.44 97.14 -33.36
C GLY A 54 -35.88 98.45 -32.71
N GLN A 55 -35.34 98.77 -31.53
CA GLN A 55 -35.61 100.03 -30.82
C GLN A 55 -35.15 101.25 -31.63
N ILE A 56 -33.93 101.24 -32.15
CA ILE A 56 -33.38 102.33 -32.97
C ILE A 56 -34.21 102.51 -34.25
N SER A 57 -34.57 101.40 -34.90
CA SER A 57 -35.41 101.43 -36.12
C SER A 57 -36.79 102.05 -35.85
N GLU A 58 -37.43 101.69 -34.74
CA GLU A 58 -38.72 102.30 -34.34
C GLU A 58 -38.57 103.80 -34.05
N ILE A 59 -37.47 104.20 -33.41
CA ILE A 59 -37.16 105.61 -33.15
C ILE A 59 -37.02 106.40 -34.46
N MET A 60 -36.28 105.88 -35.44
CA MET A 60 -36.10 106.51 -36.75
C MET A 60 -37.45 106.69 -37.45
N LEU A 61 -38.31 105.66 -37.41
CA LEU A 61 -39.65 105.69 -38.00
C LEU A 61 -40.54 106.75 -37.34
N LEU A 62 -40.55 106.83 -36.00
CA LEU A 62 -41.32 107.84 -35.26
C LEU A 62 -40.80 109.27 -35.49
N MET A 63 -39.47 109.44 -35.66
CA MET A 63 -38.88 110.74 -35.99
C MET A 63 -39.29 111.20 -37.39
N GLN A 64 -39.29 110.28 -38.37
CA GLN A 64 -39.77 110.56 -39.72
C GLN A 64 -41.28 110.85 -39.71
N GLU A 65 -42.05 110.11 -38.93
CA GLU A 65 -43.48 110.37 -38.76
C GLU A 65 -43.73 111.77 -38.18
N ASN A 66 -42.97 112.22 -37.17
CA ASN A 66 -43.09 113.59 -36.65
C ASN A 66 -42.93 114.64 -37.74
N ARG A 67 -41.95 114.46 -38.62
CA ARG A 67 -41.73 115.37 -39.75
C ARG A 67 -42.92 115.34 -40.71
N THR A 68 -43.45 114.16 -41.04
CA THR A 68 -44.66 114.01 -41.87
C THR A 68 -45.88 114.68 -41.22
N GLN A 69 -46.11 114.47 -39.92
CA GLN A 69 -47.24 115.07 -39.19
C GLN A 69 -47.16 116.59 -39.17
N LEU A 70 -45.95 117.17 -38.99
CA LEU A 70 -45.76 118.62 -39.08
C LEU A 70 -46.04 119.17 -40.49
N LEU A 71 -45.66 118.44 -41.54
CA LEU A 71 -45.95 118.83 -42.92
C LEU A 71 -47.44 118.73 -43.24
N LEU A 72 -48.13 117.69 -42.74
CA LEU A 72 -49.58 117.57 -42.86
C LEU A 72 -50.31 118.67 -42.07
N ALA A 73 -49.79 119.07 -40.91
CA ALA A 73 -50.36 120.14 -40.12
C ALA A 73 -50.41 121.49 -40.85
N LEU A 74 -49.47 121.75 -41.78
CA LEU A 74 -49.49 122.95 -42.62
C LEU A 74 -50.69 122.98 -43.58
N GLN A 75 -51.30 121.85 -43.90
CA GLN A 75 -52.47 121.79 -44.79
C GLN A 75 -53.74 122.34 -44.15
N HIS A 76 -53.74 122.60 -42.84
CA HIS A 76 -54.83 123.28 -42.13
C HIS A 76 -54.77 124.81 -42.20
N ASP A 77 -53.81 125.39 -42.91
CA ASP A 77 -53.76 126.84 -43.13
C ASP A 77 -55.07 127.31 -43.80
N SER A 78 -55.85 128.15 -43.12
CA SER A 78 -57.14 128.64 -43.63
C SER A 78 -57.01 129.44 -44.93
N GLU A 79 -55.81 129.94 -45.26
CA GLU A 79 -55.54 130.63 -46.53
C GLU A 79 -55.25 129.65 -47.68
N SER A 80 -55.03 128.37 -47.40
CA SER A 80 -54.76 127.33 -48.39
C SER A 80 -56.02 126.85 -49.10
N GLU A 81 -55.96 126.66 -50.43
CA GLU A 81 -57.05 126.05 -51.21
C GLU A 81 -57.36 124.61 -50.77
N PHE A 82 -56.43 123.94 -50.09
CA PHE A 82 -56.56 122.56 -49.63
C PHE A 82 -57.17 122.43 -48.22
N ALA A 83 -57.36 123.54 -47.49
CA ALA A 83 -57.77 123.51 -46.08
C ALA A 83 -59.10 122.76 -45.87
N THR A 84 -60.05 122.91 -46.80
CA THR A 84 -61.36 122.23 -46.72
C THR A 84 -61.30 120.76 -47.11
N MET A 85 -60.25 120.32 -47.82
CA MET A 85 -60.04 118.91 -48.17
C MET A 85 -59.41 118.12 -47.01
N HIS A 86 -58.69 118.81 -46.13
CA HIS A 86 -58.00 118.22 -44.98
C HIS A 86 -58.88 118.29 -43.72
N ASN A 87 -60.04 117.62 -43.79
CA ASN A 87 -61.18 117.80 -42.89
C ASN A 87 -61.08 116.97 -41.59
N HIS A 88 -60.16 117.36 -40.70
CA HIS A 88 -60.15 116.95 -39.30
C HIS A 88 -59.50 118.05 -38.43
N PRO A 89 -59.57 117.99 -37.09
CA PRO A 89 -58.88 118.96 -36.24
C PRO A 89 -57.35 118.86 -36.40
N ILE A 90 -56.66 120.00 -36.42
CA ILE A 90 -55.19 120.06 -36.45
C ILE A 90 -54.55 119.34 -35.25
N ASP A 91 -55.24 119.32 -34.11
CA ASP A 91 -54.80 118.66 -32.89
C ASP A 91 -54.46 117.17 -33.10
N LEU A 92 -55.10 116.50 -34.07
CA LEU A 92 -54.77 115.12 -34.41
C LEU A 92 -53.28 114.96 -34.77
N HIS A 93 -52.73 115.92 -35.54
CA HIS A 93 -51.32 115.94 -35.92
C HIS A 93 -50.43 116.40 -34.77
N LEU A 94 -50.82 117.46 -34.07
CA LEU A 94 -50.02 118.02 -32.98
C LEU A 94 -49.87 117.02 -31.82
N ASP A 95 -50.97 116.37 -31.45
CA ASP A 95 -50.98 115.34 -30.41
C ASP A 95 -50.19 114.11 -30.84
N GLN A 96 -50.20 113.74 -32.14
CA GLN A 96 -49.39 112.64 -32.63
C GLN A 96 -47.90 112.94 -32.50
N VAL A 97 -47.47 114.18 -32.78
CA VAL A 97 -46.08 114.60 -32.60
C VAL A 97 -45.66 114.51 -31.13
N GLU A 98 -46.48 115.00 -30.20
CA GLU A 98 -46.18 114.89 -28.76
C GLU A 98 -46.17 113.42 -28.29
N ARG A 99 -47.13 112.59 -28.71
CA ARG A 99 -47.13 111.14 -28.42
C ARG A 99 -45.85 110.46 -28.92
N ASN A 100 -45.41 110.79 -30.12
CA ASN A 100 -44.19 110.25 -30.69
C ASN A 100 -42.94 110.74 -29.95
N ILE A 101 -42.90 112.01 -29.50
CA ILE A 101 -41.81 112.52 -28.65
C ILE A 101 -41.70 111.70 -27.36
N ASP A 102 -42.82 111.43 -26.70
CA ASP A 102 -42.86 110.65 -25.45
C ASP A 102 -42.48 109.19 -25.70
N LYS A 103 -43.04 108.57 -26.76
CA LYS A 103 -42.75 107.18 -27.12
C LYS A 103 -41.27 106.97 -27.46
N ILE A 104 -40.68 107.84 -28.27
CA ILE A 104 -39.24 107.78 -28.56
C ILE A 104 -38.44 107.95 -27.26
N THR A 105 -38.84 108.85 -26.36
CA THR A 105 -38.14 109.05 -25.08
C THR A 105 -38.17 107.79 -24.21
N ALA A 106 -39.31 107.09 -24.18
CA ALA A 106 -39.45 105.83 -23.47
C ALA A 106 -38.60 104.71 -24.10
N ILE A 107 -38.63 104.55 -25.43
CA ILE A 107 -37.80 103.56 -26.14
C ILE A 107 -36.31 103.85 -25.90
N TRP A 108 -35.90 105.11 -26.01
CA TRP A 108 -34.51 105.54 -25.79
C TRP A 108 -34.04 105.25 -24.37
N LYS A 109 -34.89 105.44 -23.37
CA LYS A 109 -34.57 105.09 -21.97
C LYS A 109 -34.32 103.59 -21.82
N THR A 110 -35.11 102.74 -22.47
CA THR A 110 -34.91 101.28 -22.45
C THR A 110 -33.64 100.89 -23.19
N TYR A 111 -33.36 101.51 -24.34
CA TYR A 111 -32.12 101.31 -25.09
C TYR A 111 -30.88 101.57 -24.22
N LEU A 112 -30.86 102.65 -23.43
CA LEU A 112 -29.74 102.98 -22.54
C LEU A 112 -29.53 101.98 -21.37
N THR A 113 -30.44 101.01 -21.16
CA THR A 113 -30.29 99.97 -20.12
C THR A 113 -29.61 98.70 -20.62
N THR A 114 -29.39 98.55 -21.92
CA THR A 114 -28.68 97.39 -22.48
C THR A 114 -27.16 97.53 -22.30
N TYR A 115 -26.39 96.51 -22.66
CA TYR A 115 -24.93 96.64 -22.70
C TYR A 115 -24.47 97.48 -23.92
N LEU A 116 -24.05 98.72 -23.64
CA LEU A 116 -23.47 99.62 -24.65
C LEU A 116 -21.95 99.43 -24.74
N THR A 117 -21.44 99.24 -25.96
CA THR A 117 -19.99 99.33 -26.20
C THR A 117 -19.49 100.77 -25.97
N PRO A 118 -18.17 101.00 -25.77
CA PRO A 118 -17.64 102.36 -25.63
C PRO A 118 -17.96 103.29 -26.83
N GLU A 119 -17.93 102.75 -28.06
CA GLU A 119 -18.30 103.48 -29.29
C GLU A 119 -19.80 103.79 -29.31
N GLU A 120 -20.62 102.80 -28.96
CA GLU A 120 -22.08 102.92 -28.92
C GLU A 120 -22.55 103.92 -27.89
N LYS A 121 -21.96 103.91 -26.68
CA LYS A 121 -22.28 104.87 -25.64
C LYS A 121 -22.00 106.30 -26.09
N ARG A 122 -20.88 106.54 -26.77
CA ARG A 122 -20.55 107.86 -27.32
C ARG A 122 -21.59 108.33 -28.34
N LEU A 123 -21.94 107.46 -29.30
CA LEU A 123 -22.95 107.77 -30.31
C LEU A 123 -24.35 107.96 -29.72
N ALA A 124 -24.67 107.21 -28.66
CA ALA A 124 -25.93 107.35 -27.92
C ALA A 124 -26.00 108.73 -27.22
N ASP A 125 -24.93 109.15 -26.56
CA ASP A 125 -24.85 110.47 -25.93
C ASP A 125 -24.99 111.60 -26.98
N ASP A 126 -24.31 111.47 -28.13
CA ASP A 126 -24.41 112.41 -29.25
C ASP A 126 -25.82 112.46 -29.83
N TYR A 127 -26.45 111.30 -30.06
CA TYR A 127 -27.83 111.19 -30.52
C TYR A 127 -28.78 111.87 -29.54
N ALA A 128 -28.65 111.61 -28.23
CA ALA A 128 -29.52 112.18 -27.21
C ALA A 128 -29.45 113.71 -27.20
N ALA A 129 -28.25 114.29 -27.33
CA ALA A 129 -28.05 115.74 -27.40
C ALA A 129 -28.65 116.36 -28.67
N LYS A 130 -28.42 115.74 -29.84
CA LYS A 130 -28.98 116.21 -31.12
C LYS A 130 -30.49 116.06 -31.16
N ARG A 131 -31.02 114.96 -30.64
CA ARG A 131 -32.45 114.72 -30.50
C ARG A 131 -33.10 115.74 -29.58
N ALA A 132 -32.50 116.06 -28.44
CA ALA A 132 -33.02 117.09 -27.54
C ALA A 132 -33.12 118.45 -28.23
N THR A 133 -32.14 118.79 -29.08
CA THR A 133 -32.16 120.01 -29.91
C THR A 133 -33.26 119.93 -30.98
N PHE A 134 -33.38 118.80 -31.68
CA PHE A 134 -34.43 118.53 -32.67
C PHE A 134 -35.85 118.67 -32.08
N VAL A 135 -36.08 118.14 -30.87
CA VAL A 135 -37.37 118.23 -30.19
C VAL A 135 -37.67 119.66 -29.76
N ASN A 136 -36.72 120.33 -29.09
CA ASN A 136 -37.00 121.64 -28.48
C ASN A 136 -36.98 122.80 -29.49
N GLN A 137 -35.99 122.84 -30.39
CA GLN A 137 -35.83 123.93 -31.36
C GLN A 137 -36.48 123.63 -32.72
N GLY A 138 -36.78 122.36 -33.00
CA GLY A 138 -37.51 121.93 -34.19
C GLY A 138 -38.98 121.69 -33.86
N LEU A 139 -39.30 120.51 -33.33
CA LEU A 139 -40.68 120.04 -33.18
C LEU A 139 -41.54 120.98 -32.34
N ARG A 140 -41.16 121.25 -31.08
CA ARG A 140 -41.94 122.09 -30.16
C ARG A 140 -42.03 123.55 -30.60
N ALA A 141 -40.98 124.08 -31.24
CA ALA A 141 -41.01 125.40 -31.82
C ALA A 141 -42.04 125.49 -32.96
N THR A 142 -42.07 124.49 -33.86
CA THR A 142 -43.09 124.40 -34.90
C THR A 142 -44.50 124.23 -34.32
N LEU A 143 -44.68 123.36 -33.32
CA LEU A 143 -45.96 123.17 -32.63
C LEU A 143 -46.48 124.48 -32.01
N ALA A 144 -45.59 125.30 -31.45
CA ALA A 144 -45.95 126.59 -30.85
C ALA A 144 -46.47 127.60 -31.89
N GLU A 145 -45.85 127.68 -33.08
CA GLU A 145 -46.32 128.56 -34.15
C GLU A 145 -47.63 128.04 -34.78
N LEU A 146 -47.76 126.72 -34.98
CA LEU A 146 -49.01 126.11 -35.46
C LEU A 146 -50.19 126.37 -34.50
N LYS A 147 -49.96 126.31 -33.18
CA LYS A 147 -50.99 126.62 -32.17
C LYS A 147 -51.42 128.10 -32.16
N ARG A 148 -50.56 129.00 -32.64
CA ARG A 148 -50.89 130.43 -32.82
C ARG A 148 -51.60 130.70 -34.15
N GLY A 149 -51.70 129.71 -35.02
CA GLY A 149 -52.22 129.85 -36.38
C GLY A 149 -51.22 130.50 -37.36
N ASP A 150 -49.94 130.63 -37.01
CA ASP A 150 -48.90 131.19 -37.89
C ASP A 150 -48.23 130.08 -38.72
N TYR A 151 -48.91 129.65 -39.77
CA TYR A 151 -48.46 128.56 -40.66
C TYR A 151 -47.19 128.93 -41.45
N ALA A 152 -47.03 130.21 -41.81
CA ALA A 152 -45.84 130.69 -42.51
C ALA A 152 -44.59 130.64 -41.62
N ALA A 153 -44.71 131.05 -40.35
CA ALA A 153 -43.64 130.91 -39.37
C ALA A 153 -43.35 129.43 -39.07
N ALA A 154 -44.39 128.59 -38.91
CA ALA A 154 -44.22 127.15 -38.70
C ALA A 154 -43.46 126.48 -39.87
N ASN A 155 -43.82 126.78 -41.12
CA ASN A 155 -43.13 126.25 -42.29
C ASN A 155 -41.67 126.72 -42.36
N ARG A 156 -41.40 127.98 -41.97
CA ARG A 156 -40.02 128.49 -41.87
C ARG A 156 -39.20 127.72 -40.84
N VAL A 157 -39.76 127.43 -39.66
CA VAL A 157 -39.09 126.60 -38.64
C VAL A 157 -38.87 125.18 -39.17
N ILE A 158 -39.83 124.60 -39.91
CA ILE A 158 -39.66 123.27 -40.51
C ILE A 158 -38.45 123.25 -41.46
N LEU A 159 -38.40 124.20 -42.41
CA LEU A 159 -37.35 124.25 -43.43
C LEU A 159 -35.98 124.61 -42.86
N THR A 160 -35.91 125.52 -41.89
CA THR A 160 -34.64 126.05 -41.36
C THR A 160 -34.13 125.33 -40.10
N LYS A 161 -34.99 124.61 -39.37
CA LYS A 161 -34.65 123.92 -38.12
C LYS A 161 -35.01 122.43 -38.16
N VAL A 162 -36.28 122.05 -38.38
CA VAL A 162 -36.72 120.65 -38.30
C VAL A 162 -35.94 119.76 -39.27
N ASN A 163 -35.89 120.11 -40.56
CA ASN A 163 -35.17 119.33 -41.56
C ASN A 163 -33.67 119.13 -41.23
N PRO A 164 -32.86 120.18 -40.99
CA PRO A 164 -31.44 120.00 -40.69
C PRO A 164 -31.19 119.32 -39.34
N LEU A 165 -32.06 119.49 -38.35
CA LEU A 165 -31.94 118.81 -37.06
C LEU A 165 -32.39 117.35 -37.12
N TYR A 166 -33.37 117.02 -37.98
CA TYR A 166 -33.75 115.65 -38.29
C TYR A 166 -32.60 114.90 -38.96
N GLU A 167 -31.94 115.49 -39.96
CA GLU A 167 -30.77 114.87 -40.61
C GLU A 167 -29.64 114.61 -39.60
N GLN A 168 -29.38 115.54 -38.67
CA GLN A 168 -28.35 115.35 -37.64
C GLN A 168 -28.69 114.22 -36.66
N ALA A 169 -29.91 114.21 -36.10
CA ALA A 169 -30.31 113.19 -35.13
C ALA A 169 -30.60 111.84 -35.80
N GLY A 170 -31.20 111.85 -37.00
CA GLY A 170 -31.48 110.67 -37.80
C GLY A 170 -30.21 109.99 -38.31
N GLY A 171 -29.20 110.76 -38.74
CA GLY A 171 -27.90 110.21 -39.12
C GLY A 171 -27.18 109.52 -37.96
N LEU A 172 -27.27 110.05 -36.74
CA LEU A 172 -26.72 109.38 -35.55
C LEU A 172 -27.50 108.11 -35.16
N ALA A 173 -28.82 108.10 -35.34
CA ALA A 173 -29.63 106.89 -35.15
C ALA A 173 -29.26 105.82 -36.19
N ASP A 174 -29.05 106.20 -37.45
CA ASP A 174 -28.59 105.30 -38.51
C ASP A 174 -27.19 104.73 -38.21
N GLU A 175 -26.26 105.57 -37.73
CA GLU A 175 -24.93 105.14 -37.31
C GLU A 175 -24.99 104.14 -36.14
N LEU A 176 -25.87 104.38 -35.17
CA LEU A 176 -26.15 103.44 -34.07
C LEU A 176 -26.74 102.12 -34.57
N LEU A 177 -27.68 102.16 -35.51
CA LEU A 177 -28.28 100.96 -36.12
C LEU A 177 -27.21 100.12 -36.80
N HIS A 178 -26.37 100.74 -37.63
CA HIS A 178 -25.28 100.07 -38.31
C HIS A 178 -24.20 99.56 -37.35
N LEU A 179 -23.94 100.28 -36.25
CA LEU A 179 -23.06 99.79 -35.19
C LEU A 179 -23.61 98.52 -34.54
N GLN A 180 -24.91 98.48 -34.20
CA GLN A 180 -25.52 97.28 -33.63
C GLN A 180 -25.37 96.05 -34.54
N LEU A 181 -25.61 96.22 -35.83
CA LEU A 181 -25.45 95.14 -36.81
C LEU A 181 -23.99 94.69 -36.94
N ARG A 182 -23.02 95.62 -36.93
CA ARG A 182 -21.58 95.29 -36.96
C ARG A 182 -21.14 94.52 -35.72
N VAL A 183 -21.54 94.98 -34.53
CA VAL A 183 -21.18 94.31 -33.27
C VAL A 183 -21.86 92.94 -33.15
N ALA A 184 -23.13 92.83 -33.55
CA ALA A 184 -23.83 91.53 -33.60
C ALA A 184 -23.10 90.51 -34.48
N LYS A 185 -22.63 90.93 -35.66
CA LYS A 185 -21.87 90.07 -36.57
C LYS A 185 -20.53 89.66 -35.96
N ALA A 186 -19.82 90.59 -35.32
CA ALA A 186 -18.55 90.28 -34.67
C ALA A 186 -18.71 89.29 -33.49
N GLU A 187 -19.75 89.46 -32.67
CA GLU A 187 -20.07 88.52 -31.59
C GLU A 187 -20.46 87.13 -32.12
N PHE A 188 -21.23 87.07 -33.21
CA PHE A 188 -21.57 85.81 -33.87
C PHE A 188 -20.33 85.10 -34.43
N ASP A 189 -19.45 85.80 -35.15
CA ASP A 189 -18.23 85.23 -35.73
C ASP A 189 -17.28 84.72 -34.65
N GLN A 190 -17.14 85.47 -33.55
CA GLN A 190 -16.34 85.05 -32.40
C GLN A 190 -16.92 83.78 -31.75
N ALA A 191 -18.24 83.67 -31.66
CA ALA A 191 -18.91 82.48 -31.13
C ALA A 191 -18.71 81.26 -32.04
N GLU A 192 -18.81 81.46 -33.36
CA GLU A 192 -18.60 80.41 -34.36
C GLU A 192 -17.16 79.88 -34.34
N GLN A 193 -16.16 80.77 -34.31
CA GLN A 193 -14.75 80.36 -34.21
C GLN A 193 -14.48 79.63 -32.90
N SER A 194 -14.97 80.16 -31.78
CA SER A 194 -14.82 79.53 -30.45
C SER A 194 -15.47 78.15 -30.39
N TYR A 195 -16.59 77.96 -31.09
CA TYR A 195 -17.26 76.66 -31.22
C TYR A 195 -16.41 75.68 -32.05
N ALA A 196 -15.90 76.11 -33.21
CA ALA A 196 -15.09 75.27 -34.09
C ALA A 196 -13.77 74.79 -33.42
N GLU A 197 -13.05 75.68 -32.74
CA GLU A 197 -11.82 75.34 -32.02
C GLU A 197 -12.09 74.30 -30.91
N ARG A 198 -13.18 74.48 -30.16
CA ARG A 198 -13.57 73.55 -29.09
C ARG A 198 -14.07 72.22 -29.64
N GLN A 199 -14.80 72.22 -30.75
CA GLN A 199 -15.26 71.02 -31.41
C GLN A 199 -14.08 70.17 -31.90
N MET A 200 -13.05 70.80 -32.47
CA MET A 200 -11.85 70.09 -32.93
C MET A 200 -11.06 69.48 -31.77
N LEU A 201 -10.89 70.23 -30.66
CA LEU A 201 -10.28 69.71 -29.43
C LEU A 201 -11.07 68.50 -28.88
N PHE A 202 -12.40 68.59 -28.86
CA PHE A 202 -13.28 67.52 -28.40
C PHE A 202 -13.14 66.24 -29.24
N ILE A 203 -13.16 66.37 -30.57
CA ILE A 203 -12.95 65.23 -31.50
C ILE A 203 -11.55 64.62 -31.28
N GLY A 204 -10.51 65.45 -31.15
CA GLY A 204 -9.14 64.99 -30.91
C GLY A 204 -8.99 64.18 -29.62
N LEU A 205 -9.56 64.66 -28.52
CA LEU A 205 -9.56 63.95 -27.23
C LEU A 205 -10.35 62.63 -27.30
N MET A 206 -11.48 62.61 -28.01
CA MET A 206 -12.28 61.40 -28.21
C MET A 206 -11.51 60.34 -29.00
N LEU A 207 -10.88 60.71 -30.11
CA LEU A 207 -10.07 59.80 -30.92
C LEU A 207 -8.87 59.27 -30.15
N LEU A 208 -8.19 60.12 -29.36
CA LEU A 208 -7.06 59.71 -28.53
C LEU A 208 -7.50 58.71 -27.45
N ALA A 209 -8.62 58.95 -26.78
CA ALA A 209 -9.18 58.05 -25.78
C ALA A 209 -9.55 56.68 -26.38
N LEU A 210 -10.17 56.67 -27.57
CA LEU A 210 -10.51 55.44 -28.31
C LEU A 210 -9.24 54.67 -28.72
N LEU A 211 -8.22 55.36 -29.24
CA LEU A 211 -6.96 54.73 -29.65
C LEU A 211 -6.24 54.07 -28.46
N LEU A 212 -6.08 54.80 -27.35
CA LEU A 212 -5.42 54.28 -26.16
C LEU A 212 -6.18 53.10 -25.54
N SER A 213 -7.50 53.19 -25.48
CA SER A 213 -8.35 52.09 -24.99
C SER A 213 -8.27 50.87 -25.91
N GLY A 214 -8.29 51.08 -27.23
CA GLY A 214 -8.18 50.02 -28.24
C GLY A 214 -6.84 49.29 -28.18
N LEU A 215 -5.72 50.01 -28.07
CA LEU A 215 -4.38 49.42 -27.95
C LEU A 215 -4.25 48.58 -26.66
N LEU A 216 -4.76 49.09 -25.54
CA LEU A 216 -4.68 48.41 -24.26
C LEU A 216 -5.59 47.16 -24.22
N ALA A 217 -6.77 47.23 -24.86
CA ALA A 217 -7.67 46.10 -25.05
C ALA A 217 -7.05 45.03 -25.97
N TRP A 218 -6.49 45.42 -27.12
CA TRP A 218 -5.84 44.51 -28.07
C TRP A 218 -4.68 43.75 -27.40
N SER A 219 -3.82 44.46 -26.67
CA SER A 219 -2.72 43.83 -25.92
C SER A 219 -3.20 42.85 -24.84
N THR A 220 -4.29 43.19 -24.13
CA THR A 220 -4.82 42.33 -23.06
C THR A 220 -5.47 41.06 -23.64
N ILE A 221 -6.29 41.21 -24.68
CA ILE A 221 -6.99 40.10 -25.35
C ILE A 221 -5.97 39.16 -26.02
N GLY A 222 -4.98 39.69 -26.74
CA GLY A 222 -3.97 38.88 -27.42
C GLY A 222 -3.15 38.03 -26.46
N ASN A 223 -2.69 38.61 -25.35
CA ASN A 223 -1.92 37.90 -24.33
C ASN A 223 -2.74 36.81 -23.63
N LEU A 224 -4.00 37.11 -23.30
CA LEU A 224 -4.90 36.14 -22.68
C LEU A 224 -5.20 34.98 -23.62
N GLY A 225 -5.51 35.28 -24.89
CA GLY A 225 -5.80 34.27 -25.91
C GLY A 225 -4.63 33.33 -26.19
N HIS A 226 -3.39 33.84 -26.21
CA HIS A 226 -2.21 33.01 -26.35
C HIS A 226 -2.02 32.09 -25.13
N ALA A 227 -2.10 32.64 -23.91
CA ALA A 227 -1.93 31.87 -22.68
C ALA A 227 -2.98 30.74 -22.55
N THR A 228 -4.25 31.05 -22.84
CA THR A 228 -5.33 30.05 -22.78
C THR A 228 -5.17 28.98 -23.84
N ARG A 229 -4.73 29.33 -25.06
CA ARG A 229 -4.52 28.37 -26.13
C ARG A 229 -3.38 27.40 -25.81
N GLU A 230 -2.26 27.93 -25.31
CA GLU A 230 -1.11 27.13 -24.87
C GLU A 230 -1.52 26.16 -23.74
N LEU A 231 -2.20 26.66 -22.70
CA LEU A 231 -2.68 25.84 -21.59
C LEU A 231 -3.68 24.76 -22.05
N MET A 232 -4.60 25.09 -22.95
CA MET A 232 -5.54 24.12 -23.51
C MET A 232 -4.84 23.03 -24.31
N GLN A 233 -3.90 23.40 -25.19
CA GLN A 233 -3.15 22.44 -26.00
C GLN A 233 -2.29 21.53 -25.12
N SER A 234 -1.57 22.11 -24.15
CA SER A 234 -0.77 21.32 -23.21
C SER A 234 -1.65 20.42 -22.34
N SER A 235 -2.81 20.89 -21.90
CA SER A 235 -3.76 20.07 -21.11
C SER A 235 -4.37 18.93 -21.92
N SER A 236 -4.71 19.16 -23.19
CA SER A 236 -5.22 18.10 -24.09
C SER A 236 -4.18 16.99 -24.27
N ARG A 237 -2.93 17.37 -24.56
CA ARG A 237 -1.82 16.42 -24.68
C ARG A 237 -1.56 15.64 -23.39
N LEU A 238 -1.62 16.31 -22.24
CA LEU A 238 -1.48 15.65 -20.95
C LEU A 238 -2.61 14.63 -20.73
N ALA A 239 -3.84 14.97 -21.08
CA ALA A 239 -5.00 14.07 -20.98
C ALA A 239 -4.93 12.87 -21.93
N GLU A 240 -4.29 13.05 -23.09
CA GLU A 240 -3.99 11.97 -24.06
C GLU A 240 -2.82 11.07 -23.61
N GLY A 241 -2.18 11.37 -22.48
CA GLY A 241 -1.11 10.56 -21.90
C GLY A 241 0.31 11.06 -22.19
N ASP A 242 0.49 12.23 -22.81
CA ASP A 242 1.81 12.83 -23.01
C ASP A 242 2.25 13.64 -21.78
N LEU A 243 3.01 12.99 -20.89
CA LEU A 243 3.55 13.58 -19.66
C LEU A 243 4.86 14.35 -19.88
N THR A 244 5.35 14.42 -21.12
CA THR A 244 6.52 15.24 -21.49
C THR A 244 6.15 16.69 -21.79
N VAL A 245 4.85 16.98 -21.85
CA VAL A 245 4.32 18.29 -22.20
C VAL A 245 4.61 19.33 -21.10
N SER A 246 4.82 20.57 -21.53
CA SER A 246 4.88 21.75 -20.65
C SER A 246 4.12 22.91 -21.29
N ALA A 247 3.56 23.77 -20.47
CA ALA A 247 2.96 25.03 -20.91
C ALA A 247 4.04 26.11 -20.95
N ASN A 248 4.45 26.54 -22.14
CA ASN A 248 5.52 27.51 -22.35
C ASN A 248 5.03 28.95 -22.25
N TYR A 249 4.39 29.30 -21.13
CA TYR A 249 3.89 30.64 -20.87
C TYR A 249 4.62 31.29 -19.68
N GLN A 250 5.60 32.15 -19.98
CA GLN A 250 6.41 32.83 -18.99
C GLN A 250 5.91 34.25 -18.75
N SER A 251 4.93 34.39 -17.85
CA SER A 251 4.44 35.69 -17.37
C SER A 251 4.43 35.73 -15.84
N ARG A 252 4.38 36.94 -15.27
CA ARG A 252 4.18 37.18 -13.83
C ARG A 252 2.71 37.39 -13.46
N ASP A 253 1.82 37.38 -14.45
CA ASP A 253 0.38 37.46 -14.24
C ASP A 253 -0.21 36.13 -13.75
N GLU A 254 -1.53 36.12 -13.56
CA GLU A 254 -2.31 34.98 -13.11
C GLU A 254 -2.17 33.78 -14.05
N MET A 255 -2.09 34.00 -15.37
CA MET A 255 -1.94 32.90 -16.34
C MET A 255 -0.55 32.27 -16.28
N GLY A 256 0.49 33.06 -15.98
CA GLY A 256 1.82 32.55 -15.68
C GLY A 256 1.88 31.65 -14.44
N GLN A 257 1.06 31.95 -13.42
CA GLN A 257 0.92 31.09 -12.24
C GLN A 257 0.20 29.78 -12.57
N VAL A 258 -0.86 29.83 -13.38
CA VAL A 258 -1.57 28.64 -13.86
C VAL A 258 -0.64 27.73 -14.68
N ALA A 259 0.18 28.29 -15.58
CA ALA A 259 1.16 27.53 -16.35
C ALA A 259 2.21 26.84 -15.46
N LYS A 260 2.69 27.50 -14.42
CA LYS A 260 3.60 26.89 -13.43
C LYS A 260 2.95 25.75 -12.66
N ALA A 261 1.72 25.94 -12.19
CA ALA A 261 0.96 24.90 -11.48
C ALA A 261 0.69 23.69 -12.40
N PHE A 262 0.35 23.93 -13.66
CA PHE A 262 0.21 22.89 -14.68
C PHE A 262 1.51 22.09 -14.88
N ASN A 263 2.65 22.77 -15.04
CA ASN A 263 3.94 22.11 -15.23
C ASN A 263 4.33 21.24 -14.02
N LEU A 264 4.09 21.74 -12.80
CA LEU A 264 4.31 20.95 -11.58
C LEU A 264 3.41 19.72 -11.52
N MET A 265 2.15 19.84 -11.93
CA MET A 265 1.22 18.71 -12.02
C MET A 265 1.69 17.66 -13.04
N ALA A 266 2.09 18.08 -14.24
CA ALA A 266 2.64 17.19 -15.26
C ALA A 266 3.90 16.47 -14.77
N GLU A 267 4.81 17.17 -14.08
CA GLU A 267 6.01 16.57 -13.49
C GLU A 267 5.68 15.51 -12.43
N ARG A 268 4.70 15.77 -11.56
CA ARG A 268 4.25 14.82 -10.53
C ARG A 268 3.60 13.58 -11.15
N PHE A 269 2.78 13.73 -12.18
CA PHE A 269 2.24 12.58 -12.93
C PHE A 269 3.36 11.77 -13.58
N ARG A 270 4.32 12.44 -14.23
CA ARG A 270 5.47 11.77 -14.85
C ARG A 270 6.27 10.96 -13.83
N ALA A 271 6.54 11.52 -12.66
CA ALA A 271 7.24 10.81 -11.59
C ALA A 271 6.45 9.59 -11.09
N MET A 272 5.14 9.75 -10.86
CA MET A 272 4.24 8.67 -10.41
C MET A 272 4.18 7.53 -11.43
N VAL A 273 4.11 7.84 -12.72
CA VAL A 273 4.09 6.83 -13.78
C VAL A 273 5.42 6.08 -13.88
N ARG A 274 6.58 6.75 -13.68
CA ARG A 274 7.89 6.08 -13.61
C ARG A 274 7.99 5.14 -12.41
N GLU A 275 7.53 5.58 -11.25
CA GLU A 275 7.52 4.78 -10.03
C GLU A 275 6.61 3.56 -10.19
N LEU A 276 5.43 3.74 -10.78
CA LEU A 276 4.50 2.65 -11.09
C LEU A 276 5.12 1.66 -12.08
N ALA A 277 5.78 2.13 -13.15
CA ALA A 277 6.50 1.28 -14.10
C ALA A 277 7.54 0.39 -13.40
N SER A 278 8.37 0.99 -12.55
CA SER A 278 9.41 0.27 -11.81
C SER A 278 8.81 -0.73 -10.81
N ALA A 279 7.75 -0.35 -10.10
CA ALA A 279 7.05 -1.24 -9.18
C ALA A 279 6.41 -2.44 -9.90
N THR A 280 5.84 -2.23 -11.10
CA THR A 280 5.27 -3.31 -11.90
C THR A 280 6.33 -4.28 -12.44
N GLU A 281 7.51 -3.77 -12.83
CA GLU A 281 8.63 -4.61 -13.24
C GLU A 281 9.15 -5.48 -12.08
N GLN A 282 9.30 -4.89 -10.88
CA GLN A 282 9.67 -5.62 -9.68
C GLN A 282 8.63 -6.68 -9.30
N LEU A 283 7.34 -6.36 -9.41
CA LEU A 283 6.25 -7.29 -9.14
C LEU A 283 6.29 -8.48 -10.11
N ALA A 284 6.50 -8.23 -11.41
CA ALA A 284 6.63 -9.29 -12.42
C ALA A 284 7.81 -10.22 -12.10
N ALA A 285 8.98 -9.65 -11.78
CA ALA A 285 10.17 -10.43 -11.41
C ALA A 285 9.96 -11.26 -10.13
N ALA A 286 9.33 -10.67 -9.11
CA ALA A 286 9.02 -11.36 -7.85
C ALA A 286 8.02 -12.52 -8.05
N ALA A 287 7.01 -12.30 -8.90
CA ALA A 287 6.05 -13.33 -9.27
C ALA A 287 6.73 -14.50 -10.01
N GLU A 288 7.59 -14.22 -10.98
CA GLU A 288 8.35 -15.25 -11.70
C GLU A 288 9.29 -16.04 -10.77
N GLN A 289 9.97 -15.35 -9.85
CA GLN A 289 10.82 -16.00 -8.84
C GLN A 289 10.01 -16.90 -7.91
N THR A 290 8.82 -16.47 -7.48
CA THR A 290 7.92 -17.24 -6.61
C THR A 290 7.35 -18.46 -7.35
N SER A 291 7.03 -18.33 -8.63
CA SER A 291 6.61 -19.45 -9.49
C SER A 291 7.70 -20.52 -9.57
N ARG A 292 8.94 -20.11 -9.88
CA ARG A 292 10.09 -21.03 -9.94
C ARG A 292 10.37 -21.70 -8.58
N ALA A 293 10.28 -20.96 -7.48
CA ALA A 293 10.44 -21.53 -6.15
C ALA A 293 9.34 -22.57 -5.83
N SER A 294 8.12 -22.33 -6.31
CA SER A 294 6.99 -23.26 -6.13
C SER A 294 7.16 -24.53 -6.97
N GLU A 295 7.63 -24.41 -8.21
CA GLU A 295 7.98 -25.56 -9.06
C GLU A 295 9.08 -26.42 -8.41
N GLN A 296 10.16 -25.79 -7.94
CA GLN A 296 11.24 -26.47 -7.23
C GLN A 296 10.74 -27.15 -5.94
N ASN A 297 9.81 -26.52 -5.23
CA ASN A 297 9.19 -27.11 -4.04
C ASN A 297 8.35 -28.35 -4.42
N SER A 298 7.58 -28.29 -5.51
CA SER A 298 6.81 -29.43 -6.01
C SER A 298 7.71 -30.63 -6.36
N GLU A 299 8.83 -30.38 -7.05
CA GLU A 299 9.85 -31.41 -7.33
C GLU A 299 10.48 -31.97 -6.04
N GLY A 300 10.73 -31.10 -5.05
CA GLY A 300 11.21 -31.48 -3.73
C GLY A 300 10.23 -32.42 -3.00
N VAL A 301 8.95 -32.06 -2.98
CA VAL A 301 7.87 -32.87 -2.39
C VAL A 301 7.73 -34.21 -3.11
N GLN A 302 7.89 -34.25 -4.44
CA GLN A 302 7.83 -35.51 -5.18
C GLN A 302 9.00 -36.45 -4.80
N ARG A 303 10.21 -35.92 -4.62
CA ARG A 303 11.33 -36.72 -4.10
C ARG A 303 11.08 -37.19 -2.69
N GLN A 304 10.55 -36.31 -1.84
CA GLN A 304 10.21 -36.64 -0.46
C GLN A 304 9.16 -37.78 -0.39
N ARG A 305 8.14 -37.78 -1.27
CA ARG A 305 7.18 -38.90 -1.36
C ARG A 305 7.88 -40.24 -1.66
N ASN A 306 8.78 -40.25 -2.63
CA ASN A 306 9.52 -41.48 -2.96
C ASN A 306 10.36 -41.98 -1.77
N GLU A 307 10.97 -41.07 -1.01
CA GLU A 307 11.70 -41.43 0.22
C GLU A 307 10.76 -41.97 1.30
N ILE A 308 9.60 -41.34 1.50
CA ILE A 308 8.57 -41.82 2.44
C ILE A 308 8.11 -43.23 2.08
N ASP A 309 7.88 -43.53 0.79
CA ASP A 309 7.47 -44.87 0.34
C ASP A 309 8.56 -45.93 0.62
N MET A 310 9.84 -45.57 0.43
CA MET A 310 10.96 -46.45 0.78
C MET A 310 11.02 -46.70 2.30
N VAL A 311 10.87 -45.66 3.12
CA VAL A 311 10.86 -45.82 4.58
C VAL A 311 9.65 -46.64 5.02
N ALA A 312 8.47 -46.42 4.44
CA ALA A 312 7.28 -47.23 4.72
C ALA A 312 7.50 -48.71 4.42
N THR A 313 8.18 -49.01 3.31
CA THR A 313 8.56 -50.37 2.94
C THR A 313 9.53 -50.96 3.97
N ALA A 314 10.58 -50.23 4.34
CA ALA A 314 11.55 -50.66 5.35
C ALA A 314 10.90 -50.88 6.73
N MET A 315 9.91 -50.07 7.11
CA MET A 315 9.16 -50.26 8.35
C MET A 315 8.27 -51.49 8.34
N ASN A 316 7.65 -51.82 7.20
CA ASN A 316 6.90 -53.07 7.06
C ASN A 316 7.83 -54.29 7.17
N GLU A 317 9.02 -54.24 6.55
CA GLU A 317 10.03 -55.29 6.71
C GLU A 317 10.53 -55.39 8.16
N MET A 318 10.76 -54.26 8.83
CA MET A 318 11.15 -54.23 10.23
C MET A 318 10.09 -54.87 11.14
N ALA A 319 8.82 -54.52 10.95
CA ALA A 319 7.71 -55.10 11.71
C ALA A 319 7.64 -56.63 11.53
N ALA A 320 7.75 -57.12 10.29
CA ALA A 320 7.80 -58.55 10.01
C ALA A 320 9.02 -59.23 10.68
N THR A 321 10.17 -58.57 10.66
CA THR A 321 11.41 -59.10 11.26
C THR A 321 11.28 -59.19 12.78
N VAL A 322 10.77 -58.14 13.43
CA VAL A 322 10.53 -58.11 14.88
C VAL A 322 9.55 -59.22 15.30
N GLN A 323 8.51 -59.44 14.51
CA GLN A 323 7.53 -60.50 14.76
C GLN A 323 8.16 -61.90 14.65
N GLU A 324 9.07 -62.10 13.70
CA GLU A 324 9.82 -63.36 13.57
C GLU A 324 10.84 -63.54 14.71
N VAL A 325 11.49 -62.46 15.18
CA VAL A 325 12.34 -62.50 16.38
C VAL A 325 11.51 -62.93 17.59
N ALA A 326 10.36 -62.31 17.84
CA ALA A 326 9.48 -62.70 18.95
C ALA A 326 9.08 -64.18 18.89
N ARG A 327 8.71 -64.67 17.69
CA ARG A 327 8.36 -66.09 17.46
C ARG A 327 9.53 -67.04 17.72
N THR A 328 10.71 -66.68 17.22
CA THR A 328 11.94 -67.48 17.40
C THR A 328 12.37 -67.51 18.85
N THR A 329 12.30 -66.38 19.55
CA THR A 329 12.62 -66.26 20.98
C THR A 329 11.65 -67.06 21.84
N SER A 330 10.35 -67.05 21.54
CA SER A 330 9.37 -67.90 22.21
C SER A 330 9.70 -69.39 22.03
N SER A 331 10.09 -69.78 20.82
CA SER A 331 10.46 -71.18 20.51
C SER A 331 11.77 -71.58 21.21
N ALA A 332 12.74 -70.67 21.30
CA ALA A 332 13.98 -70.87 22.04
C ALA A 332 13.75 -70.99 23.56
N ALA A 333 12.82 -70.21 24.11
CA ALA A 333 12.42 -70.30 25.51
C ALA A 333 11.79 -71.65 25.83
N GLU A 334 10.90 -72.15 24.97
CA GLU A 334 10.32 -73.49 25.10
C GLU A 334 11.38 -74.60 25.01
N ALA A 335 12.32 -74.50 24.07
CA ALA A 335 13.43 -75.44 23.94
C ALA A 335 14.35 -75.43 25.18
N ALA A 336 14.66 -74.25 25.72
CA ALA A 336 15.43 -74.10 26.96
C ALA A 336 14.67 -74.71 28.15
N HIS A 337 13.36 -74.45 28.28
CA HIS A 337 12.53 -75.03 29.34
C HIS A 337 12.52 -76.57 29.29
N ASN A 338 12.39 -77.15 28.09
CA ASN A 338 12.45 -78.60 27.90
C ASN A 338 13.84 -79.16 28.25
N ALA A 339 14.93 -78.47 27.87
CA ALA A 339 16.29 -78.88 28.20
C ALA A 339 16.56 -78.85 29.72
N ASP A 340 16.03 -77.85 30.44
CA ASP A 340 16.13 -77.78 31.90
C ASP A 340 15.38 -78.94 32.56
N ALA A 341 14.16 -79.22 32.10
CA ALA A 341 13.36 -80.34 32.60
C ALA A 341 14.06 -81.70 32.40
N GLU A 342 14.68 -81.93 31.24
CA GLU A 342 15.46 -83.15 30.98
C GLU A 342 16.76 -83.20 31.81
N THR A 343 17.39 -82.05 32.06
CA THR A 343 18.58 -81.96 32.93
C THR A 343 18.23 -82.30 34.38
N ILE A 344 17.09 -81.81 34.90
CA ILE A 344 16.57 -82.15 36.23
C ILE A 344 16.26 -83.65 36.33
N LYS A 345 15.61 -84.24 35.33
CA LYS A 345 15.38 -85.70 35.27
C LYS A 345 16.70 -86.47 35.26
N GLY A 346 17.66 -86.05 34.44
CA GLY A 346 19.00 -86.63 34.37
C GLY A 346 19.74 -86.59 35.70
N LYS A 347 19.64 -85.47 36.44
CA LYS A 347 20.18 -85.33 37.79
C LYS A 347 19.55 -86.34 38.76
N GLY A 348 18.24 -86.55 38.66
CA GLY A 348 17.54 -87.59 39.42
C GLY A 348 18.07 -89.01 39.13
N VAL A 349 18.32 -89.34 37.86
CA VAL A 349 18.91 -90.62 37.46
C VAL A 349 20.33 -90.78 37.99
N VAL A 350 21.16 -89.74 37.91
CA VAL A 350 22.52 -89.73 38.47
C VAL A 350 22.50 -89.96 39.97
N SER A 351 21.66 -89.24 40.72
CA SER A 351 21.53 -89.39 42.17
C SER A 351 21.08 -90.80 42.56
N HIS A 352 20.11 -91.37 41.84
CA HIS A 352 19.67 -92.74 42.05
C HIS A 352 20.80 -93.75 41.73
N THR A 353 21.55 -93.52 40.65
CA THR A 353 22.67 -94.39 40.25
C THR A 353 23.78 -94.40 41.30
N ILE A 354 24.13 -93.25 41.89
CA ILE A 354 25.07 -93.17 43.01
C ILE A 354 24.60 -94.07 44.16
N SER A 355 23.33 -93.96 44.57
CA SER A 355 22.77 -94.78 45.64
C SER A 355 22.82 -96.29 45.34
N VAL A 356 22.57 -96.70 44.09
CA VAL A 356 22.69 -98.10 43.66
C VAL A 356 24.14 -98.58 43.71
N ILE A 357 25.10 -97.77 43.26
CA ILE A 357 26.53 -98.11 43.27
C ILE A 357 27.06 -98.17 44.72
N GLU A 358 26.63 -97.28 45.60
CA GLU A 358 26.95 -97.35 47.04
C GLU A 358 26.39 -98.63 47.68
N GLY A 359 25.16 -99.02 47.33
CA GLY A 359 24.58 -100.30 47.75
C GLY A 359 25.39 -101.50 47.25
N LEU A 360 25.82 -101.47 45.98
CA LEU A 360 26.70 -102.49 45.41
C LEU A 360 28.05 -102.56 46.13
N ALA A 361 28.65 -101.41 46.47
CA ALA A 361 29.90 -101.35 47.23
C ALA A 361 29.75 -102.06 48.59
N SER A 362 28.63 -101.83 49.28
CA SER A 362 28.33 -102.50 50.55
C SER A 362 28.16 -104.01 50.40
N GLU A 363 27.52 -104.47 49.32
CA GLU A 363 27.35 -105.91 49.03
C GLU A 363 28.69 -106.59 48.69
N VAL A 364 29.55 -105.93 47.92
CA VAL A 364 30.92 -106.41 47.62
C VAL A 364 31.75 -106.52 48.89
N GLU A 365 31.68 -105.53 49.79
CA GLU A 365 32.40 -105.57 51.08
C GLU A 365 31.90 -106.74 51.96
N ARG A 366 30.58 -107.00 51.98
CA ARG A 366 30.00 -108.13 52.71
C ARG A 366 30.42 -109.48 52.11
N ALA A 367 30.45 -109.59 50.79
CA ALA A 367 30.93 -110.79 50.09
C ALA A 367 32.42 -111.04 50.37
N ALA A 368 33.24 -109.98 50.35
CA ALA A 368 34.66 -110.06 50.70
C ALA A 368 34.86 -110.61 52.12
N GLY A 369 34.11 -110.10 53.11
CA GLY A 369 34.16 -110.61 54.48
C GLY A 369 33.75 -112.08 54.62
N THR A 370 32.73 -112.52 53.87
CA THR A 370 32.28 -113.93 53.87
C THR A 370 33.33 -114.86 53.28
N ILE A 371 33.98 -114.45 52.19
CA ILE A 371 35.05 -115.22 51.55
C ILE A 371 36.30 -115.27 52.46
N GLN A 372 36.61 -114.16 53.14
CA GLN A 372 37.70 -114.12 54.10
C GLN A 372 37.45 -115.06 55.29
N GLN A 373 36.21 -115.16 55.76
CA GLN A 373 35.82 -116.16 56.77
C GLN A 373 35.99 -117.59 56.22
N LEU A 374 35.55 -117.87 54.99
CA LEU A 374 35.74 -119.17 54.35
C LEU A 374 37.22 -119.56 54.24
N GLN A 375 38.10 -118.59 53.95
CA GLN A 375 39.55 -118.80 53.92
C GLN A 375 40.06 -119.22 55.31
N GLN A 376 39.63 -118.52 56.37
CA GLN A 376 40.01 -118.83 57.75
C GLN A 376 39.48 -120.20 58.21
N ASP A 377 38.22 -120.52 57.90
CA ASP A 377 37.62 -121.82 58.21
C ASP A 377 38.34 -122.96 57.47
N SER A 378 38.78 -122.72 56.23
CA SER A 378 39.55 -123.69 55.46
C SER A 378 40.94 -123.94 56.06
N GLU A 379 41.61 -122.92 56.60
CA GLU A 379 42.86 -123.07 57.37
C GLU A 379 42.66 -123.88 58.65
N GLN A 380 41.55 -123.67 59.36
CA GLN A 380 41.20 -124.48 60.54
C GLN A 380 40.96 -125.95 60.17
N ILE A 381 40.24 -126.22 59.08
CA ILE A 381 40.03 -127.59 58.59
C ILE A 381 41.36 -128.24 58.22
N SER A 382 42.27 -127.52 57.54
CA SER A 382 43.60 -128.05 57.23
C SER A 382 44.37 -128.46 58.50
N THR A 383 44.29 -127.64 59.56
CA THR A 383 44.90 -127.96 60.86
C THR A 383 44.30 -129.23 61.49
N VAL A 384 42.98 -129.41 61.38
CA VAL A 384 42.30 -130.62 61.86
C VAL A 384 42.69 -131.85 61.04
N LEU A 385 42.82 -131.71 59.71
CA LEU A 385 43.26 -132.80 58.84
C LEU A 385 44.68 -133.26 59.15
N ASP A 386 45.59 -132.34 59.47
CA ASP A 386 46.95 -132.69 59.91
C ASP A 386 46.93 -133.53 61.20
N VAL A 387 46.04 -133.21 62.15
CA VAL A 387 45.85 -134.02 63.37
C VAL A 387 45.28 -135.40 63.03
N ILE A 388 44.26 -135.49 62.16
CA ILE A 388 43.66 -136.78 61.76
C ILE A 388 44.68 -137.63 61.02
N ARG A 389 45.47 -137.04 60.12
CA ARG A 389 46.56 -137.73 59.42
C ARG A 389 47.60 -138.25 60.40
N GLY A 390 47.97 -137.46 61.41
CA GLY A 390 48.83 -137.89 62.50
C GLY A 390 48.25 -139.05 63.33
N ILE A 391 46.96 -139.01 63.64
CA ILE A 391 46.25 -140.12 64.33
C ILE A 391 46.22 -141.37 63.44
N ALA A 392 45.92 -141.24 62.15
CA ALA A 392 45.91 -142.35 61.21
C ALA A 392 47.30 -142.99 61.09
N GLU A 393 48.37 -142.20 61.05
CA GLU A 393 49.75 -142.67 61.03
C GLU A 393 50.13 -143.41 62.32
N GLN A 394 49.76 -142.85 63.48
CA GLN A 394 49.92 -143.52 64.78
C GLN A 394 49.11 -144.82 64.85
N THR A 395 47.89 -144.83 64.33
CA THR A 395 47.00 -146.01 64.31
C THR A 395 47.57 -147.09 63.38
N ASN A 396 48.13 -146.71 62.23
CA ASN A 396 48.82 -147.60 61.31
C ASN A 396 50.05 -148.25 61.96
N LEU A 397 50.83 -147.48 62.73
CA LEU A 397 51.98 -147.97 63.51
C LEU A 397 51.56 -148.90 64.66
N LEU A 398 50.50 -148.55 65.40
CA LEU A 398 49.94 -149.39 66.46
C LEU A 398 49.40 -150.71 65.91
N ALA A 399 48.70 -150.66 64.77
CA ALA A 399 48.17 -151.83 64.07
C ALA A 399 49.29 -152.74 63.55
N LEU A 400 50.37 -152.15 63.02
CA LEU A 400 51.56 -152.89 62.60
C LEU A 400 52.20 -153.62 63.80
N ASN A 401 52.36 -152.95 64.94
CA ASN A 401 52.89 -153.56 66.17
C ASN A 401 51.98 -154.69 66.68
N ALA A 402 50.65 -154.51 66.62
CA ALA A 402 49.68 -155.54 66.99
C ALA A 402 49.70 -156.74 66.02
N ALA A 403 49.86 -156.52 64.72
CA ALA A 403 50.00 -157.57 63.71
C ALA A 403 51.28 -158.39 63.92
N ILE A 404 52.39 -157.72 64.26
CA ILE A 404 53.66 -158.37 64.62
C ILE A 404 53.49 -159.27 65.86
N GLU A 405 52.83 -158.78 66.92
CA GLU A 405 52.66 -159.55 68.15
C GLU A 405 51.62 -160.69 68.00
N ALA A 406 50.60 -160.50 67.16
CA ALA A 406 49.65 -161.55 66.79
C ALA A 406 50.31 -162.69 65.99
N ALA A 407 51.25 -162.36 65.09
CA ALA A 407 52.08 -163.36 64.39
C ALA A 407 52.98 -164.15 65.37
N ARG A 408 53.39 -163.51 66.48
CA ARG A 408 54.22 -164.10 67.53
C ARG A 408 53.47 -165.10 68.43
N ALA A 409 52.15 -164.93 68.59
CA ALA A 409 51.29 -165.80 69.40
C ALA A 409 50.85 -167.10 68.70
N GLY A 410 51.26 -167.33 67.43
CA GLY A 410 50.96 -168.56 66.70
C GLY A 410 49.46 -168.80 66.47
N GLU A 411 49.02 -170.07 66.53
CA GLU A 411 47.62 -170.46 66.23
C GLU A 411 46.56 -169.79 67.14
N GLN A 412 46.92 -169.35 68.35
CA GLN A 412 46.01 -168.61 69.25
C GLN A 412 45.80 -167.14 68.83
N GLY A 413 46.68 -166.59 67.98
CA GLY A 413 46.69 -165.17 67.57
C GLY A 413 45.99 -164.87 66.24
N ARG A 414 45.53 -165.88 65.49
CA ARG A 414 44.94 -165.70 64.14
C ARG A 414 43.78 -164.70 64.11
N GLY A 415 42.89 -164.73 65.10
CA GLY A 415 41.78 -163.77 65.20
C GLY A 415 42.27 -162.33 65.39
N PHE A 416 43.33 -162.13 66.18
CA PHE A 416 43.93 -160.82 66.42
C PHE A 416 44.72 -160.29 65.22
N ALA A 417 45.40 -161.16 64.47
CA ALA A 417 46.15 -160.78 63.27
C ALA A 417 45.21 -160.21 62.18
N VAL A 418 44.04 -160.85 61.98
CA VAL A 418 43.03 -160.35 61.03
C VAL A 418 42.49 -158.98 61.45
N VAL A 419 42.22 -158.77 62.74
CA VAL A 419 41.78 -157.47 63.24
C VAL A 419 42.88 -156.41 63.10
N ALA A 420 44.14 -156.75 63.35
CA ALA A 420 45.25 -155.83 63.21
C ALA A 420 45.48 -155.40 61.74
N ASP A 421 45.41 -156.33 60.78
CA ASP A 421 45.49 -155.99 59.35
C ASP A 421 44.26 -155.18 58.87
N GLU A 422 43.07 -155.44 59.41
CA GLU A 422 41.87 -154.64 59.13
C GLU A 422 42.03 -153.20 59.68
N VAL A 423 42.55 -153.03 60.89
CA VAL A 423 42.86 -151.71 61.47
C VAL A 423 43.96 -150.99 60.68
N ARG A 424 44.99 -151.72 60.22
CA ARG A 424 46.07 -151.16 59.38
C ARG A 424 45.53 -150.67 58.04
N THR A 425 44.67 -151.47 57.41
CA THR A 425 44.00 -151.11 56.15
C THR A 425 43.08 -149.91 56.35
N LEU A 426 42.34 -149.85 57.46
CA LEU A 426 41.49 -148.72 57.81
C LEU A 426 42.32 -147.44 58.06
N ALA A 427 43.45 -147.55 58.74
CA ALA A 427 44.37 -146.44 58.97
C ALA A 427 44.99 -145.91 57.67
N SER A 428 45.42 -146.81 56.77
CA SER A 428 45.90 -146.45 55.43
C SER A 428 44.82 -145.76 54.59
N ARG A 429 43.59 -146.28 54.59
CA ARG A 429 42.44 -145.64 53.92
C ARG A 429 42.11 -144.27 54.51
N THR A 430 42.23 -144.12 55.84
CA THR A 430 42.03 -142.84 56.52
C THR A 430 43.10 -141.83 56.08
N GLN A 431 44.36 -142.26 55.97
CA GLN A 431 45.47 -141.42 55.52
C GLN A 431 45.29 -140.97 54.07
N GLU A 432 44.90 -141.89 53.17
CA GLU A 432 44.58 -141.60 51.78
C GLU A 432 43.42 -140.59 51.67
N SER A 433 42.30 -140.83 52.35
CA SER A 433 41.17 -139.91 52.37
C SER A 433 41.53 -138.54 52.97
N THR A 434 42.35 -138.48 54.03
CA THR A 434 42.81 -137.18 54.56
C THR A 434 43.69 -136.43 53.57
N SER A 435 44.51 -137.14 52.78
CA SER A 435 45.32 -136.51 51.72
C SER A 435 44.47 -135.99 50.58
N GLU A 436 43.40 -136.71 50.19
CA GLU A 436 42.43 -136.24 49.20
C GLU A 436 41.66 -135.00 49.69
N ILE A 437 41.21 -135.00 50.95
CA ILE A 437 40.54 -133.85 51.55
C ILE A 437 41.51 -132.66 51.67
N GLN A 438 42.76 -132.88 52.06
CA GLN A 438 43.78 -131.83 52.11
C GLN A 438 43.97 -131.16 50.75
N ALA A 439 44.08 -131.94 49.66
CA ALA A 439 44.16 -131.39 48.31
C ALA A 439 42.90 -130.61 47.89
N MET A 440 41.71 -131.01 48.38
CA MET A 440 40.47 -130.24 48.18
C MET A 440 40.47 -128.92 48.97
N ILE A 441 40.99 -128.92 50.20
CA ILE A 441 41.12 -127.73 51.05
C ILE A 441 42.13 -126.74 50.46
N GLU A 442 43.28 -127.20 49.95
CA GLU A 442 44.26 -126.33 49.28
C GLU A 442 43.66 -125.67 48.03
N LYS A 443 42.85 -126.41 47.25
CA LYS A 443 42.08 -125.84 46.13
C LYS A 443 41.07 -124.81 46.61
N LEU A 444 40.35 -125.07 47.72
CA LEU A 444 39.40 -124.13 48.31
C LEU A 444 40.10 -122.85 48.82
N GLN A 445 41.24 -122.96 49.50
CA GLN A 445 42.04 -121.83 49.96
C GLN A 445 42.54 -120.99 48.79
N THR A 446 43.04 -121.62 47.73
CA THR A 446 43.47 -120.94 46.51
C THR A 446 42.30 -120.21 45.84
N ALA A 447 41.14 -120.86 45.75
CA ALA A 447 39.92 -120.26 45.20
C ALA A 447 39.42 -119.09 46.05
N ALA A 448 39.43 -119.21 47.39
CA ALA A 448 39.06 -118.16 48.32
C ALA A 448 40.01 -116.95 48.21
N SER A 449 41.32 -117.18 48.20
CA SER A 449 42.33 -116.13 48.01
C SER A 449 42.15 -115.36 46.69
N ASN A 450 41.89 -116.08 45.59
CA ASN A 450 41.58 -115.46 44.31
C ASN A 450 40.27 -114.66 44.36
N ALA A 451 39.24 -115.17 45.04
CA ALA A 451 37.98 -114.47 45.20
C ALA A 451 38.12 -113.19 46.03
N VAL A 452 38.95 -113.18 47.09
CA VAL A 452 39.29 -111.94 47.84
C VAL A 452 39.92 -110.89 46.92
N LYS A 453 40.91 -111.27 46.08
CA LYS A 453 41.53 -110.34 45.12
C LYS A 453 40.53 -109.76 44.13
N VAL A 454 39.59 -110.58 43.64
CA VAL A 454 38.52 -110.12 42.75
C VAL A 454 37.58 -109.15 43.47
N MET A 455 37.24 -109.41 44.74
CA MET A 455 36.41 -108.50 45.54
C MET A 455 37.10 -107.16 45.80
N GLU A 456 38.40 -107.15 46.11
CA GLU A 456 39.17 -105.91 46.31
C GLU A 456 39.24 -105.07 45.03
N SER A 457 39.47 -105.72 43.88
CA SER A 457 39.40 -105.06 42.57
C SER A 457 37.99 -104.51 42.28
N SER A 458 36.95 -105.29 42.56
CA SER A 458 35.54 -104.89 42.38
C SER A 458 35.19 -103.68 43.25
N ARG A 459 35.70 -103.63 44.48
CA ARG A 459 35.53 -102.48 45.38
C ARG A 459 36.17 -101.22 44.80
N SER A 460 37.41 -101.33 44.32
CA SER A 460 38.12 -100.23 43.66
C SER A 460 37.37 -99.71 42.42
N GLN A 461 36.88 -100.61 41.57
CA GLN A 461 36.08 -100.27 40.40
C GLN A 461 34.77 -99.57 40.77
N THR A 462 34.11 -100.03 41.84
CA THR A 462 32.87 -99.43 42.33
C THR A 462 33.10 -98.00 42.83
N HIS A 463 34.22 -97.75 43.54
CA HIS A 463 34.59 -96.41 44.01
C HIS A 463 34.84 -95.45 42.84
N THR A 464 35.64 -95.86 41.85
CA THR A 464 35.85 -95.08 40.62
C THR A 464 34.53 -94.83 39.87
N GLY A 465 33.62 -95.79 39.90
CA GLY A 465 32.27 -95.64 39.33
C GLY A 465 31.46 -94.53 40.01
N VAL A 466 31.50 -94.43 41.35
CA VAL A 466 30.86 -93.34 42.08
C VAL A 466 31.46 -91.99 41.69
N GLU A 467 32.80 -91.86 41.63
CA GLU A 467 33.46 -90.61 41.25
C GLU A 467 33.06 -90.13 39.84
N GLN A 468 33.05 -91.04 38.87
CA GLN A 468 32.64 -90.72 37.49
C GLN A 468 31.17 -90.27 37.39
N VAL A 469 30.27 -90.95 38.12
CA VAL A 469 28.85 -90.60 38.13
C VAL A 469 28.64 -89.26 38.85
N ALA A 470 29.38 -88.99 39.93
CA ALA A 470 29.34 -87.69 40.61
C ALA A 470 29.81 -86.55 39.68
N GLN A 471 30.86 -86.77 38.89
CA GLN A 471 31.33 -85.80 37.90
C GLN A 471 30.29 -85.54 36.79
N ALA A 472 29.56 -86.56 36.36
CA ALA A 472 28.42 -86.39 35.46
C ALA A 472 27.31 -85.54 36.10
N GLY A 473 27.05 -85.72 37.39
CA GLY A 473 26.13 -84.88 38.17
C GLY A 473 26.51 -83.40 38.17
N THR A 474 27.78 -83.07 38.46
CA THR A 474 28.29 -81.70 38.40
C THR A 474 28.18 -81.08 37.00
N SER A 475 28.36 -81.89 35.96
CA SER A 475 28.21 -81.45 34.56
C SER A 475 26.75 -81.11 34.23
N LEU A 476 25.80 -81.91 34.70
CA LEU A 476 24.37 -81.61 34.58
C LEU A 476 23.98 -80.33 35.35
N ASP A 477 24.54 -80.10 36.53
CA ASP A 477 24.31 -78.84 37.27
C ASP A 477 24.80 -77.60 36.49
N SER A 478 25.96 -77.71 35.85
CA SER A 478 26.49 -76.66 34.99
C SER A 478 25.60 -76.41 33.76
N ILE A 479 25.04 -77.48 33.17
CA ILE A 479 24.10 -77.38 32.06
C ILE A 479 22.80 -76.69 32.51
N SER A 480 22.21 -77.08 33.64
CA SER A 480 20.97 -76.47 34.15
C SER A 480 21.16 -74.97 34.41
N GLN A 481 22.30 -74.57 35.00
CA GLN A 481 22.61 -73.15 35.21
C GLN A 481 22.76 -72.36 33.89
N ALA A 482 23.40 -72.95 32.89
CA ALA A 482 23.52 -72.35 31.56
C ALA A 482 22.16 -72.22 30.86
N VAL A 483 21.31 -73.24 30.96
CA VAL A 483 19.96 -73.24 30.42
C VAL A 483 19.06 -72.20 31.11
N GLY A 484 19.16 -72.07 32.44
CA GLY A 484 18.50 -70.99 33.17
C GLY A 484 18.89 -69.60 32.66
N SER A 485 20.18 -69.38 32.41
CA SER A 485 20.68 -68.12 31.83
C SER A 485 20.14 -67.89 30.40
N ILE A 486 20.01 -68.94 29.59
CA ILE A 486 19.40 -68.85 28.25
C ILE A 486 17.93 -68.43 28.35
N ASN A 487 17.20 -68.96 29.33
CA ASN A 487 15.79 -68.60 29.53
C ASN A 487 15.63 -67.13 29.93
N ASP A 488 16.48 -66.62 30.83
CA ASP A 488 16.50 -65.21 31.21
C ASP A 488 16.82 -64.29 30.02
N LEU A 489 17.78 -64.68 29.17
CA LEU A 489 18.09 -63.96 27.92
C LEU A 489 16.90 -63.95 26.96
N ASN A 490 16.19 -65.06 26.82
CA ASN A 490 15.01 -65.12 25.98
C ASN A 490 13.90 -64.18 26.49
N MET A 491 13.68 -64.07 27.80
CA MET A 491 12.73 -63.08 28.34
C MET A 491 13.13 -61.64 28.00
N GLN A 492 14.43 -61.30 28.10
CA GLN A 492 14.90 -59.96 27.72
C GLN A 492 14.72 -59.68 26.23
N ILE A 493 15.03 -60.65 25.36
CA ILE A 493 14.85 -60.52 23.92
C ILE A 493 13.36 -60.37 23.57
N ALA A 494 12.47 -61.10 24.24
CA ALA A 494 11.03 -61.00 24.04
C ALA A 494 10.51 -59.59 24.40
N SER A 495 10.93 -59.06 25.57
CA SER A 495 10.58 -57.70 25.98
C SER A 495 11.12 -56.64 25.00
N ALA A 496 12.35 -56.81 24.50
CA ALA A 496 12.93 -55.90 23.52
C ALA A 496 12.21 -55.97 22.16
N ALA A 497 11.74 -57.16 21.75
CA ALA A 497 10.95 -57.32 20.55
C ALA A 497 9.57 -56.64 20.66
N GLU A 498 8.91 -56.73 21.82
CA GLU A 498 7.65 -56.00 22.07
C GLU A 498 7.85 -54.48 22.00
N GLU A 499 8.93 -53.96 22.62
CA GLU A 499 9.27 -52.53 22.56
C GLU A 499 9.59 -52.09 21.12
N GLN A 500 10.37 -52.87 20.37
CA GLN A 500 10.66 -52.61 18.96
C GLN A 500 9.40 -52.63 18.09
N SER A 501 8.44 -53.51 18.35
CA SER A 501 7.15 -53.55 17.65
C SER A 501 6.36 -52.26 17.87
N ALA A 502 6.29 -51.78 19.11
CA ALA A 502 5.60 -50.53 19.45
C ALA A 502 6.25 -49.31 18.77
N VAL A 503 7.58 -49.24 18.79
CA VAL A 503 8.33 -48.18 18.09
C VAL A 503 8.11 -48.25 16.58
N ALA A 504 8.11 -49.45 16.00
CA ALA A 504 7.87 -49.61 14.56
C ALA A 504 6.47 -49.13 14.14
N GLU A 505 5.45 -49.43 14.96
CA GLU A 505 4.07 -48.99 14.72
C GLU A 505 3.92 -47.46 14.87
N GLU A 506 4.61 -46.86 15.84
CA GLU A 506 4.66 -45.40 16.01
C GLU A 506 5.33 -44.71 14.81
N ILE A 507 6.47 -45.22 14.36
CA ILE A 507 7.16 -44.70 13.17
C ILE A 507 6.23 -44.82 11.95
N ASN A 508 5.51 -45.94 11.79
CA ASN A 508 4.57 -46.12 10.69
C ASN A 508 3.44 -45.06 10.72
N ARG A 509 2.88 -44.74 11.90
CA ARG A 509 1.92 -43.62 12.04
C ARG A 509 2.54 -42.28 11.66
N ASN A 510 3.80 -42.04 12.05
CA ASN A 510 4.51 -40.81 11.69
C ASN A 510 4.74 -40.69 10.19
N ILE A 511 5.07 -41.79 9.50
CA ILE A 511 5.22 -41.84 8.04
C ILE A 511 3.92 -41.44 7.34
N VAL A 512 2.77 -41.95 7.81
CA VAL A 512 1.45 -41.56 7.27
C VAL A 512 1.20 -40.05 7.44
N ASN A 513 1.51 -39.50 8.62
CA ASN A 513 1.36 -38.07 8.87
C ASN A 513 2.30 -37.23 7.96
N ILE A 514 3.55 -37.65 7.80
CA ILE A 514 4.52 -36.97 6.93
C ILE A 514 4.05 -37.02 5.47
N SER A 515 3.49 -38.16 5.02
CA SER A 515 2.90 -38.30 3.68
C SER A 515 1.75 -37.31 3.47
N GLN A 516 0.85 -37.18 4.44
CA GLN A 516 -0.25 -36.21 4.37
C GLN A 516 0.25 -34.76 4.33
N VAL A 517 1.30 -34.42 5.08
CA VAL A 517 1.92 -33.09 5.03
C VAL A 517 2.61 -32.83 3.68
N ALA A 518 3.24 -33.85 3.08
CA ALA A 518 3.80 -33.77 1.74
C ALA A 518 2.70 -33.49 0.70
N ASP A 519 1.55 -34.18 0.78
CA ASP A 519 0.39 -33.93 -0.07
C ASP A 519 -0.13 -32.49 0.04
N GLN A 520 -0.27 -31.97 1.27
CA GLN A 520 -0.67 -30.58 1.50
C GLN A 520 0.35 -29.58 0.96
N SER A 521 1.65 -29.90 1.10
CA SER A 521 2.74 -29.05 0.58
C SER A 521 2.75 -29.01 -0.95
N SER A 522 2.47 -30.13 -1.61
CA SER A 522 2.29 -30.21 -3.07
C SER A 522 1.14 -29.32 -3.54
N GLN A 523 -0.03 -29.42 -2.89
CA GLN A 523 -1.18 -28.56 -3.22
C GLN A 523 -0.89 -27.07 -2.98
N GLY A 524 -0.23 -26.74 -1.87
CA GLY A 524 0.18 -25.37 -1.57
C GLY A 524 1.16 -24.79 -2.59
N ALA A 525 2.10 -25.61 -3.07
CA ALA A 525 3.03 -25.24 -4.14
C ALA A 525 2.28 -24.97 -5.46
N GLU A 526 1.35 -25.84 -5.87
CA GLU A 526 0.53 -25.63 -7.07
C GLU A 526 -0.31 -24.34 -6.99
N GLN A 527 -0.95 -24.09 -5.85
CA GLN A 527 -1.72 -22.85 -5.63
C GLN A 527 -0.82 -21.61 -5.70
N THR A 528 0.37 -21.67 -5.10
CA THR A 528 1.33 -20.55 -5.12
C THR A 528 1.86 -20.30 -6.52
N ALA A 529 2.15 -21.34 -7.30
CA ALA A 529 2.53 -21.22 -8.71
C ALA A 529 1.42 -20.57 -9.55
N SER A 530 0.16 -21.02 -9.38
CA SER A 530 -0.99 -20.44 -10.07
C SER A 530 -1.21 -18.97 -9.72
N ALA A 531 -1.16 -18.61 -8.44
CA ALA A 531 -1.28 -17.22 -7.98
C ALA A 531 -0.13 -16.35 -8.51
N SER A 532 1.09 -16.88 -8.55
CA SER A 532 2.25 -16.19 -9.12
C SER A 532 2.10 -15.94 -10.61
N SER A 533 1.59 -16.91 -11.37
CA SER A 533 1.28 -16.75 -12.79
C SER A 533 0.26 -15.62 -13.02
N GLU A 534 -0.78 -15.55 -12.18
CA GLU A 534 -1.79 -14.50 -12.25
C GLU A 534 -1.20 -13.12 -11.88
N LEU A 535 -0.35 -13.04 -10.85
CA LEU A 535 0.38 -11.80 -10.52
C LEU A 535 1.27 -11.33 -11.66
N ALA A 536 1.99 -12.23 -12.32
CA ALA A 536 2.81 -11.90 -13.48
C ALA A 536 1.95 -11.36 -14.64
N ARG A 537 0.76 -11.95 -14.87
CA ARG A 537 -0.22 -11.48 -15.85
C ARG A 537 -0.75 -10.08 -15.51
N LEU A 538 -1.11 -9.82 -14.25
CA LEU A 538 -1.55 -8.50 -13.79
C LEU A 538 -0.42 -7.46 -13.91
N ALA A 539 0.80 -7.82 -13.55
CA ALA A 539 1.96 -6.94 -13.67
C ALA A 539 2.23 -6.56 -15.14
N SER A 540 2.16 -7.54 -16.05
CA SER A 540 2.27 -7.31 -17.50
C SER A 540 1.16 -6.39 -18.01
N HIS A 541 -0.08 -6.59 -17.56
CA HIS A 541 -1.20 -5.72 -17.93
C HIS A 541 -1.03 -4.28 -17.41
N LEU A 542 -0.57 -4.11 -16.16
CA LEU A 542 -0.24 -2.80 -15.60
C LEU A 542 0.89 -2.13 -16.37
N GLN A 543 1.93 -2.89 -16.77
CA GLN A 543 3.03 -2.40 -17.58
C GLN A 543 2.54 -1.92 -18.96
N GLU A 544 1.60 -2.63 -19.60
CA GLU A 544 0.97 -2.21 -20.85
C GLU A 544 0.16 -0.91 -20.67
N MET A 545 -0.60 -0.77 -19.58
CA MET A 545 -1.33 0.46 -19.27
C MET A 545 -0.40 1.64 -19.02
N VAL A 546 0.71 1.43 -18.31
CA VAL A 546 1.74 2.43 -18.05
C VAL A 546 2.46 2.83 -19.34
N ALA A 547 2.72 1.87 -20.24
CA ALA A 547 3.36 2.12 -21.53
C ALA A 547 2.55 3.00 -22.48
N ARG A 548 1.24 3.17 -22.25
CA ARG A 548 0.40 4.14 -23.00
C ARG A 548 0.77 5.59 -22.69
N PHE A 549 1.34 5.85 -21.52
CA PHE A 549 1.82 7.17 -21.16
C PHE A 549 3.20 7.41 -21.76
N ARG A 550 3.39 8.59 -22.35
CA ARG A 550 4.69 9.06 -22.83
C ARG A 550 5.36 9.86 -21.72
N VAL A 551 6.53 9.42 -21.27
CA VAL A 551 7.19 9.87 -20.02
C VAL A 551 8.59 10.40 -20.28
#